data_AF-A0A2N2ZXD0-F1
#
_entry.id   AF-A0A2N2ZXD0-F1
#
_cell.length_a   1.000
_cell.length_b   1.000
_cell.length_c   1.000
_cell.angle_alpha   90.00
_cell.angle_beta   90.00
_cell.angle_gamma   90.00
#
_symmetry.space_group_name_H-M   'P 1'
#
loop_
_entity.id
_entity.type
_entity.pdbx_description
1 polymer ?
#
loop_
_entity_poly.entity_id
_entity_poly.type
_entity_poly.pdbx_seq_one_letter_code
_entity_poly.pdbx_strand_id
1 'polypeptide(L)'
;MKKNIKGSFLSLSPKAKIFEEIQLQQPKWWSLLCNDKELYIDIRKDNYFNVYYYGGSVARIDYANGFVAKTHQKYLGDEKPRGKSKKGTSIFKYDLFDLDELDNEKIENIKNYIKSDYLRHITDENPAEKWIQGKMIMEKSSYIDSEFQFNKDPEIGYLRIDLVELSEGVLSFIELKGIFDSRLRNDLKRNSNIPEIVEQMAKYKLFINKYEAEIYSYYKKLLEIKQTLGLIAKERTLIGLNKNPKLIIADTYCKMTRKREERISDIRKLLENYNIDYEITK
;
A
#
# COMPACT_ATOMS: atom_id res chain seq x y z
N MET A 1 14.23 -0.80 -29.40
CA MET A 1 13.20 -1.09 -28.38
C MET A 1 13.81 -0.85 -27.00
N LYS A 2 13.31 0.11 -26.22
CA LYS A 2 13.81 0.33 -24.85
C LYS A 2 13.42 -0.88 -24.00
N LYS A 3 14.40 -1.54 -23.39
CA LYS A 3 14.21 -2.69 -22.50
C LYS A 3 13.29 -2.25 -21.34
N ASN A 4 12.15 -2.90 -21.11
CA ASN A 4 11.31 -2.61 -19.95
C ASN A 4 12.12 -2.89 -18.67
N ILE A 5 12.47 -1.84 -17.94
CA ILE A 5 13.25 -1.94 -16.72
C ILE A 5 12.29 -2.25 -15.58
N LYS A 6 12.39 -3.46 -14.99
CA LYS A 6 11.57 -3.87 -13.84
C LYS A 6 11.50 -2.79 -12.76
N GLY A 7 10.30 -2.57 -12.21
CA GLY A 7 10.03 -1.55 -11.20
C GLY A 7 10.06 -0.10 -11.70
N SER A 8 10.08 0.14 -13.01
CA SER A 8 9.92 1.49 -13.58
C SER A 8 8.45 1.78 -13.94
N PHE A 9 8.11 3.06 -14.14
CA PHE A 9 6.79 3.45 -14.64
C PHE A 9 6.44 2.83 -16.00
N LEU A 10 7.46 2.58 -16.82
CA LEU A 10 7.29 2.04 -18.17
C LEU A 10 6.98 0.53 -18.18
N SER A 11 7.24 -0.18 -17.06
CA SER A 11 6.92 -1.60 -16.95
C SER A 11 5.43 -1.89 -17.10
N LEU A 12 4.55 -0.97 -16.65
CA LEU A 12 3.11 -1.19 -16.67
C LEU A 12 2.58 -1.06 -18.10
N SER A 13 1.94 -2.12 -18.57
CA SER A 13 1.41 -2.27 -19.92
C SER A 13 -0.06 -2.66 -19.85
N PRO A 14 -1.00 -1.82 -20.31
CA PRO A 14 -2.41 -2.18 -20.42
C PRO A 14 -2.69 -3.43 -21.26
N LYS A 15 -1.76 -3.77 -22.17
CA LYS A 15 -1.80 -4.97 -23.03
C LYS A 15 -0.99 -6.14 -22.47
N ALA A 16 -0.73 -6.17 -21.16
CA ALA A 16 -0.07 -7.32 -20.56
C ALA A 16 -1.02 -8.53 -20.59
N LYS A 17 -0.50 -9.70 -20.97
CA LYS A 17 -1.29 -10.93 -21.11
C LYS A 17 -2.18 -11.22 -19.90
N ILE A 18 -1.68 -10.99 -18.68
CA ILE A 18 -2.47 -11.23 -17.47
C ILE A 18 -3.82 -10.48 -17.46
N PHE A 19 -3.87 -9.25 -17.99
CA PHE A 19 -5.08 -8.44 -18.02
C PHE A 19 -6.05 -8.91 -19.11
N GLU A 20 -5.50 -9.31 -20.26
CA GLU A 20 -6.26 -9.85 -21.39
C GLU A 20 -6.89 -11.20 -21.03
N GLU A 21 -6.11 -12.07 -20.38
CA GLU A 21 -6.52 -13.44 -20.04
C GLU A 21 -7.58 -13.47 -18.94
N ILE A 22 -7.54 -12.54 -17.98
CA ILE A 22 -8.63 -12.40 -16.99
C ILE A 22 -9.95 -12.03 -17.69
N GLN A 23 -9.91 -11.10 -18.64
CA GLN A 23 -11.11 -10.67 -19.36
C GLN A 23 -11.65 -11.77 -20.28
N LEU A 24 -10.75 -12.52 -20.92
CA LEU A 24 -11.10 -13.59 -21.85
C LEU A 24 -11.65 -14.83 -21.12
N GLN A 25 -10.94 -15.29 -20.08
CA GLN A 25 -11.27 -16.53 -19.39
C GLN A 25 -12.32 -16.33 -18.30
N GLN A 26 -12.43 -15.11 -17.74
CA GLN A 26 -13.29 -14.77 -16.59
C GLN A 26 -13.25 -15.85 -15.49
N PRO A 27 -12.05 -16.18 -14.98
CA PRO A 27 -11.90 -17.34 -14.12
C PRO A 27 -12.67 -17.15 -12.81
N LYS A 28 -13.25 -18.23 -12.29
CA LYS A 28 -14.10 -18.21 -11.08
C LYS A 28 -13.40 -17.56 -9.88
N TRP A 29 -12.12 -17.87 -9.69
CA TRP A 29 -11.31 -17.31 -8.61
C TRP A 29 -11.16 -15.79 -8.71
N TRP A 30 -11.18 -15.19 -9.92
CA TRP A 30 -11.10 -13.73 -10.06
C TRP A 30 -12.35 -13.06 -9.52
N SER A 31 -13.53 -13.56 -9.90
CA SER A 31 -14.81 -13.08 -9.40
C SER A 31 -14.93 -13.28 -7.88
N LEU A 32 -14.43 -14.39 -7.36
CA LEU A 32 -14.38 -14.68 -5.92
C LEU A 32 -13.60 -13.59 -5.17
N LEU A 33 -12.38 -13.28 -5.64
CA LEU A 33 -11.52 -12.27 -5.04
C LEU A 33 -12.09 -10.85 -5.14
N CYS A 34 -12.71 -10.50 -6.29
CA CYS A 34 -13.27 -9.16 -6.49
C CYS A 34 -14.54 -8.91 -5.66
N ASN A 35 -15.32 -9.96 -5.38
CA ASN A 35 -16.58 -9.84 -4.63
C ASN A 35 -16.39 -9.88 -3.10
N ASP A 36 -15.21 -10.29 -2.63
CA ASP A 36 -14.89 -10.29 -1.22
C ASP A 36 -14.59 -8.86 -0.72
N LYS A 37 -15.52 -8.31 0.06
CA LYS A 37 -15.46 -6.93 0.56
C LYS A 37 -14.34 -6.69 1.57
N GLU A 38 -13.73 -7.74 2.11
CA GLU A 38 -12.59 -7.62 2.99
C GLU A 38 -11.25 -7.72 2.26
N LEU A 39 -11.27 -7.87 0.93
CA LEU A 39 -10.08 -7.89 0.10
C LEU A 39 -9.97 -6.60 -0.72
N TYR A 40 -8.73 -6.21 -0.98
CA TYR A 40 -8.44 -5.19 -1.98
C TYR A 40 -7.32 -5.66 -2.91
N ILE A 41 -7.36 -5.18 -4.16
CA ILE A 41 -6.47 -5.64 -5.23
C ILE A 41 -5.69 -4.45 -5.79
N ASP A 42 -4.37 -4.56 -5.72
CA ASP A 42 -3.46 -3.64 -6.41
C ASP A 42 -2.88 -4.26 -7.67
N ILE A 43 -2.71 -3.42 -8.68
CA ILE A 43 -1.98 -3.73 -9.90
C ILE A 43 -0.60 -3.09 -9.78
N ARG A 44 0.43 -3.92 -9.83
CA ARG A 44 1.82 -3.47 -9.63
C ARG A 44 2.50 -3.17 -10.96
N LYS A 45 3.52 -2.30 -10.91
CA LYS A 45 4.26 -1.79 -12.08
C LYS A 45 4.71 -2.89 -13.05
N ASP A 46 5.04 -4.07 -12.56
CA ASP A 46 5.53 -5.18 -13.38
C ASP A 46 4.41 -6.12 -13.89
N ASN A 47 3.17 -5.61 -14.02
CA ASN A 47 2.00 -6.32 -14.57
C ASN A 47 1.63 -7.57 -13.78
N TYR A 48 1.43 -7.43 -12.48
CA TYR A 48 0.93 -8.49 -11.62
C TYR A 48 -0.08 -7.94 -10.63
N PHE A 49 -0.96 -8.80 -10.13
CA PHE A 49 -1.90 -8.44 -9.07
C PHE A 49 -1.31 -8.80 -7.71
N ASN A 50 -1.58 -7.96 -6.73
CA ASN A 50 -1.46 -8.36 -5.35
C ASN A 50 -2.78 -8.13 -4.63
N VAL A 51 -3.29 -9.20 -4.05
CA VAL A 51 -4.53 -9.25 -3.29
C VAL A 51 -4.16 -9.19 -1.82
N TYR A 52 -4.87 -8.34 -1.07
CA TYR A 52 -4.55 -8.09 0.32
C TYR A 52 -5.76 -8.22 1.23
N TYR A 53 -5.48 -8.65 2.46
CA TYR A 53 -6.37 -8.60 3.61
C TYR A 53 -5.65 -7.81 4.72
N TYR A 54 -6.12 -6.59 5.04
CA TYR A 54 -5.49 -5.67 6.01
C TYR A 54 -3.94 -5.54 5.88
N GLY A 55 -3.42 -5.49 4.66
CA GLY A 55 -1.98 -5.38 4.36
C GLY A 55 -1.20 -6.70 4.35
N GLY A 56 -1.83 -7.82 4.73
CA GLY A 56 -1.32 -9.17 4.49
C GLY A 56 -1.59 -9.59 3.04
N SER A 57 -0.55 -9.99 2.30
CA SER A 57 -0.66 -10.47 0.92
C SER A 57 -1.33 -11.85 0.91
N VAL A 58 -2.61 -11.89 0.51
CA VAL A 58 -3.40 -13.11 0.32
C VAL A 58 -2.87 -13.88 -0.88
N ALA A 59 -2.68 -13.18 -2.00
CA ALA A 59 -2.20 -13.76 -3.23
C ALA A 59 -1.46 -12.72 -4.07
N ARG A 60 -0.23 -13.02 -4.46
CA ARG A 60 0.43 -12.37 -5.58
C ARG A 60 0.22 -13.22 -6.83
N ILE A 61 -0.41 -12.65 -7.86
CA ILE A 61 -0.79 -13.36 -9.09
C ILE A 61 -0.03 -12.76 -10.26
N ASP A 62 0.83 -13.57 -10.87
CA ASP A 62 1.60 -13.26 -12.08
C ASP A 62 1.07 -14.12 -13.26
N TYR A 63 1.48 -13.80 -14.51
CA TYR A 63 1.18 -14.60 -15.69
C TYR A 63 2.43 -14.86 -16.52
N ALA A 64 2.76 -16.12 -16.75
CA ALA A 64 3.89 -16.53 -17.59
C ALA A 64 3.41 -17.49 -18.70
N ASN A 65 3.13 -18.74 -18.33
CA ASN A 65 2.56 -19.79 -19.20
C ASN A 65 1.19 -20.23 -18.69
N GLY A 66 0.44 -19.29 -18.12
CA GLY A 66 -0.71 -19.52 -17.25
C GLY A 66 -0.64 -18.64 -16.01
N PHE A 67 -1.74 -18.59 -15.26
CA PHE A 67 -1.80 -17.87 -14.00
C PHE A 67 -0.95 -18.58 -12.94
N VAL A 68 -0.20 -17.81 -12.17
CA VAL A 68 0.66 -18.31 -11.09
C VAL A 68 0.40 -17.47 -9.86
N ALA A 69 -0.12 -18.10 -8.79
CA ALA A 69 -0.29 -17.44 -7.52
C ALA A 69 0.75 -17.89 -6.49
N LYS A 70 1.16 -16.96 -5.64
CA LYS A 70 1.95 -17.25 -4.46
C LYS A 70 1.54 -16.43 -3.26
N THR A 71 1.72 -17.00 -2.09
CA THR A 71 1.51 -16.31 -0.82
C THR A 71 2.61 -16.68 0.18
N HIS A 72 2.70 -15.97 1.29
CA HIS A 72 3.70 -16.28 2.30
C HIS A 72 3.35 -17.60 3.00
N GLN A 73 4.32 -18.52 3.15
CA GLN A 73 4.09 -19.89 3.65
C GLN A 73 3.29 -19.98 4.96
N LYS A 74 3.49 -19.02 5.88
CA LYS A 74 2.78 -18.95 7.16
C LYS A 74 1.27 -18.74 7.00
N TYR A 75 0.83 -18.14 5.90
CA TYR A 75 -0.58 -17.99 5.59
C TYR A 75 -1.21 -19.23 4.97
N LEU A 76 -0.40 -20.27 4.72
CA LEU A 76 -0.84 -21.62 4.36
C LEU A 76 -0.71 -22.59 5.54
N GLY A 77 -0.52 -22.08 6.76
CA GLY A 77 -0.32 -22.88 7.97
C GLY A 77 1.10 -23.42 8.17
N ASP A 78 2.07 -23.10 7.30
CA ASP A 78 3.48 -23.48 7.47
C ASP A 78 4.25 -22.42 8.27
N GLU A 79 4.20 -22.55 9.60
CA GLU A 79 4.94 -21.70 10.54
C GLU A 79 6.44 -22.08 10.66
N LYS A 80 6.93 -23.10 9.96
CA LYS A 80 8.31 -23.58 10.11
C LYS A 80 9.28 -22.76 9.24
N PRO A 81 10.31 -22.14 9.81
CA PRO A 81 11.27 -21.38 9.03
C PRO A 81 12.07 -22.29 8.10
N ARG A 82 12.31 -21.84 6.87
CA ARG A 82 13.09 -22.54 5.82
C ARG A 82 14.58 -22.19 5.88
N GLY A 83 15.10 -22.14 7.11
CA GLY A 83 16.49 -21.79 7.41
C GLY A 83 16.65 -20.45 8.11
N LYS A 84 17.91 -19.99 8.20
CA LYS A 84 18.30 -18.72 8.81
C LYS A 84 19.12 -17.88 7.84
N SER A 85 18.96 -16.55 7.92
CA SER A 85 19.78 -15.59 7.21
C SER A 85 21.21 -15.60 7.72
N LYS A 86 22.13 -14.95 7.00
CA LYS A 86 23.52 -14.72 7.48
C LYS A 86 23.57 -13.98 8.84
N LYS A 87 22.50 -13.25 9.20
CA LYS A 87 22.35 -12.55 10.48
C LYS A 87 21.59 -13.36 11.52
N GLY A 88 21.34 -14.66 11.28
CA GLY A 88 20.64 -15.56 12.20
C GLY A 88 19.11 -15.45 12.21
N THR A 89 18.52 -14.59 11.38
CA THR A 89 17.07 -14.36 11.31
C THR A 89 16.38 -15.51 10.58
N SER A 90 15.29 -16.04 11.13
CA SER A 90 14.45 -17.05 10.45
C SER A 90 14.00 -16.59 9.06
N ILE A 91 14.17 -17.45 8.07
CA ILE A 91 13.73 -17.22 6.69
C ILE A 91 12.37 -17.88 6.49
N PHE A 92 11.41 -17.11 6.02
CA PHE A 92 10.14 -17.63 5.53
C PHE A 92 10.04 -17.31 4.03
N LYS A 93 9.41 -18.20 3.25
CA LYS A 93 9.33 -18.08 1.80
C LYS A 93 7.90 -17.84 1.33
N TYR A 94 7.80 -17.48 0.05
CA TYR A 94 6.54 -17.48 -0.68
C TYR A 94 6.37 -18.81 -1.39
N ASP A 95 5.21 -19.43 -1.22
CA ASP A 95 4.85 -20.70 -1.81
C ASP A 95 3.81 -20.51 -2.90
N LEU A 96 3.93 -21.35 -3.93
CA LEU A 96 2.94 -21.45 -4.99
C LEU A 96 1.71 -22.17 -4.47
N PHE A 97 0.54 -21.75 -4.93
CA PHE A 97 -0.70 -22.48 -4.75
C PHE A 97 -1.55 -22.37 -6.02
N ASP A 98 -2.42 -23.35 -6.22
CA ASP A 98 -3.30 -23.39 -7.38
C ASP A 98 -4.49 -22.46 -7.19
N LEU A 99 -4.71 -21.57 -8.15
CA LEU A 99 -5.84 -20.64 -8.17
C LEU A 99 -7.16 -21.35 -8.50
N ASP A 100 -7.12 -22.45 -9.24
CA ASP A 100 -8.34 -23.19 -9.60
C ASP A 100 -8.92 -23.94 -8.40
N GLU A 101 -8.10 -24.21 -7.40
CA GLU A 101 -8.55 -24.75 -6.12
C GLU A 101 -8.94 -23.66 -5.11
N LEU A 102 -8.93 -22.38 -5.48
CA LEU A 102 -9.29 -21.28 -4.57
C LEU A 102 -10.82 -21.20 -4.40
N ASP A 103 -11.27 -21.32 -3.17
CA ASP A 103 -12.66 -21.16 -2.76
C ASP A 103 -12.78 -20.25 -1.53
N ASN A 104 -14.01 -20.02 -1.06
CA ASN A 104 -14.28 -19.17 0.11
C ASN A 104 -13.57 -19.71 1.37
N GLU A 105 -13.51 -21.04 1.54
CA GLU A 105 -12.91 -21.66 2.73
C GLU A 105 -11.40 -21.40 2.76
N LYS A 106 -10.70 -21.61 1.64
CA LYS A 106 -9.27 -21.33 1.54
C LYS A 106 -8.95 -19.86 1.72
N ILE A 107 -9.76 -18.96 1.15
CA ILE A 107 -9.59 -17.51 1.37
C ILE A 107 -9.73 -17.19 2.86
N GLU A 108 -10.77 -17.70 3.52
CA GLU A 108 -11.00 -17.42 4.94
C GLU A 108 -9.89 -18.01 5.82
N ASN A 109 -9.38 -19.20 5.48
CA ASN A 109 -8.22 -19.79 6.15
C ASN A 109 -6.98 -18.90 6.02
N ILE A 110 -6.67 -18.40 4.81
CA ILE A 110 -5.55 -17.48 4.59
C ILE A 110 -5.75 -16.19 5.41
N LYS A 111 -6.96 -15.61 5.39
CA LYS A 111 -7.30 -14.43 6.21
C LYS A 111 -7.08 -14.71 7.69
N ASN A 112 -7.52 -15.86 8.20
CA ASN A 112 -7.35 -16.24 9.60
C ASN A 112 -5.88 -16.39 9.99
N TYR A 113 -5.04 -16.96 9.13
CA TYR A 113 -3.61 -16.99 9.37
C TYR A 113 -2.99 -15.60 9.36
N ILE A 114 -3.39 -14.72 8.43
CA ILE A 114 -2.96 -13.31 8.42
C ILE A 114 -3.38 -12.61 9.71
N LYS A 115 -4.64 -12.77 10.15
CA LYS A 115 -5.13 -12.25 11.44
C LYS A 115 -4.26 -12.73 12.58
N SER A 116 -3.97 -14.03 12.61
CA SER A 116 -3.16 -14.62 13.66
C SER A 116 -1.73 -14.09 13.63
N ASP A 117 -1.09 -13.92 12.48
CA ASP A 117 0.32 -13.51 12.43
C ASP A 117 0.51 -12.00 12.63
N TYR A 118 -0.36 -11.17 12.03
CA TYR A 118 -0.22 -9.70 12.07
C TYR A 118 -1.02 -9.04 13.18
N LEU A 119 -2.15 -9.62 13.60
CA LEU A 119 -3.10 -8.94 14.50
C LEU A 119 -3.07 -9.48 15.93
N ARG A 120 -2.24 -10.49 16.24
CA ARG A 120 -2.07 -11.07 17.61
C ARG A 120 -1.69 -10.04 18.68
N HIS A 121 -1.15 -8.88 18.30
CA HIS A 121 -0.66 -7.84 19.22
C HIS A 121 -1.37 -6.48 19.07
N ILE A 122 -2.51 -6.45 18.39
CA ILE A 122 -3.28 -5.21 18.21
C ILE A 122 -4.17 -5.00 19.43
N THR A 123 -4.01 -3.84 20.06
CA THR A 123 -5.03 -3.28 20.95
C THR A 123 -5.76 -2.18 20.19
N ASP A 124 -7.02 -1.90 20.54
CA ASP A 124 -7.80 -0.84 19.90
C ASP A 124 -7.07 0.52 19.92
N GLU A 125 -6.28 0.78 20.97
CA GLU A 125 -5.50 2.03 21.09
C GLU A 125 -4.17 2.02 20.34
N ASN A 126 -3.60 0.87 19.98
CA ASN A 126 -2.32 0.79 19.28
C ASN A 126 -2.33 -0.28 18.18
N PRO A 127 -3.19 -0.12 17.15
CA PRO A 127 -3.18 -1.00 16.01
C PRO A 127 -1.93 -0.81 15.16
N ALA A 128 -1.54 -1.87 14.46
CA ALA A 128 -0.46 -1.78 13.49
C ALA A 128 -0.85 -0.81 12.36
N GLU A 129 0.08 0.04 11.93
CA GLU A 129 -0.12 1.02 10.84
C GLU A 129 -0.68 0.37 9.56
N LYS A 130 -0.21 -0.83 9.22
CA LYS A 130 -0.73 -1.62 8.09
C LYS A 130 -2.20 -2.00 8.21
N TRP A 131 -2.66 -2.27 9.43
CA TRP A 131 -4.07 -2.60 9.66
C TRP A 131 -4.94 -1.35 9.43
N ILE A 132 -4.49 -0.19 9.93
CA ILE A 132 -5.16 1.10 9.70
C ILE A 132 -5.22 1.38 8.19
N GLN A 133 -4.09 1.28 7.49
CA GLN A 133 -4.01 1.46 6.04
C GLN A 133 -4.98 0.54 5.29
N GLY A 134 -4.98 -0.76 5.62
CA GLY A 134 -5.88 -1.73 5.00
C GLY A 134 -7.34 -1.39 5.23
N LYS A 135 -7.71 -1.01 6.46
CA LYS A 135 -9.06 -0.56 6.81
C LYS A 135 -9.48 0.65 5.96
N MET A 136 -8.61 1.66 5.88
CA MET A 136 -8.87 2.88 5.09
C MET A 136 -9.13 2.56 3.61
N ILE A 137 -8.36 1.65 3.00
CA ILE A 137 -8.54 1.26 1.60
C ILE A 137 -9.91 0.61 1.37
N MET A 138 -10.33 -0.28 2.27
CA MET A 138 -11.60 -0.99 2.14
C MET A 138 -12.82 -0.08 2.38
N GLU A 139 -12.69 0.90 3.28
CA GLU A 139 -13.77 1.83 3.61
C GLU A 139 -13.92 2.95 2.56
N LYS A 140 -12.83 3.34 1.90
CA LYS A 140 -12.81 4.49 0.98
C LYS A 140 -12.29 4.12 -0.39
N SER A 141 -13.22 4.01 -1.35
CA SER A 141 -12.91 3.68 -2.75
C SER A 141 -12.07 4.73 -3.51
N SER A 142 -11.80 5.90 -2.92
CA SER A 142 -10.89 6.89 -3.51
C SER A 142 -9.43 6.50 -3.41
N TYR A 143 -9.05 5.56 -2.52
CA TYR A 143 -7.70 5.00 -2.52
C TYR A 143 -7.54 4.01 -3.67
N ILE A 144 -6.71 4.36 -4.64
CA ILE A 144 -6.57 3.63 -5.90
C ILE A 144 -5.25 2.87 -6.02
N ASP A 145 -4.29 3.07 -5.11
CA ASP A 145 -3.03 2.34 -5.03
C ASP A 145 -2.51 2.42 -3.59
N SER A 146 -1.72 1.45 -3.20
CA SER A 146 -1.10 1.39 -1.88
C SER A 146 0.34 0.92 -2.00
N GLU A 147 1.19 1.32 -1.08
CA GLU A 147 2.57 0.83 -1.01
C GLU A 147 3.38 1.08 -2.30
N PHE A 148 3.20 2.27 -2.87
CA PHE A 148 3.87 2.66 -4.10
C PHE A 148 5.37 2.81 -3.85
N GLN A 149 6.19 2.00 -4.53
CA GLN A 149 7.65 2.00 -4.36
C GLN A 149 8.38 2.60 -5.56
N PHE A 150 9.39 3.42 -5.31
CA PHE A 150 10.28 3.97 -6.34
C PHE A 150 11.73 4.01 -5.84
N ASN A 151 12.67 3.53 -6.66
CA ASN A 151 14.08 3.42 -6.28
C ASN A 151 15.03 3.55 -7.49
N LYS A 152 14.61 4.30 -8.51
CA LYS A 152 15.36 4.44 -9.78
C LYS A 152 16.21 5.69 -9.85
N ASP A 153 16.08 6.59 -8.89
CA ASP A 153 16.76 7.87 -8.87
C ASP A 153 17.70 7.93 -7.66
N PRO A 154 19.01 8.11 -7.85
CA PRO A 154 19.97 8.30 -6.76
C PRO A 154 19.68 9.53 -5.88
N GLU A 155 19.12 10.60 -6.46
CA GLU A 155 18.80 11.84 -5.72
C GLU A 155 17.60 11.65 -4.79
N ILE A 156 16.54 10.99 -5.28
CA ILE A 156 15.38 10.64 -4.45
C ILE A 156 15.74 9.50 -3.49
N GLY A 157 16.54 8.53 -3.94
CA GLY A 157 16.81 7.28 -3.24
C GLY A 157 15.60 6.35 -3.19
N TYR A 158 15.57 5.47 -2.19
CA TYR A 158 14.43 4.55 -1.98
C TYR A 158 13.23 5.30 -1.39
N LEU A 159 12.06 5.15 -2.02
CA LEU A 159 10.80 5.76 -1.63
C LEU A 159 9.70 4.69 -1.61
N ARG A 160 8.86 4.74 -0.58
CA ARG A 160 7.66 3.90 -0.44
C ARG A 160 6.55 4.75 0.16
N ILE A 161 5.57 5.13 -0.66
CA ILE A 161 4.41 5.92 -0.24
C ILE A 161 3.27 4.96 0.14
N ASP A 162 2.65 5.21 1.29
CA ASP A 162 1.65 4.31 1.87
C ASP A 162 0.36 4.24 1.05
N LEU A 163 -0.19 5.39 0.65
CA LEU A 163 -1.48 5.48 -0.01
C LEU A 163 -1.45 6.46 -1.18
N VAL A 164 -2.22 6.16 -2.22
CA VAL A 164 -2.49 7.08 -3.32
C VAL A 164 -3.99 7.21 -3.50
N GLU A 165 -4.46 8.44 -3.36
CA GLU A 165 -5.86 8.80 -3.48
C GLU A 165 -6.15 9.49 -4.80
N LEU A 166 -7.30 9.17 -5.41
CA LEU A 166 -7.92 9.93 -6.48
C LEU A 166 -9.27 10.47 -5.98
N SER A 167 -9.30 11.75 -5.62
CA SER A 167 -10.49 12.48 -5.18
C SER A 167 -10.80 13.59 -6.15
N GLU A 168 -12.03 13.64 -6.67
CA GLU A 168 -12.48 14.66 -7.65
C GLU A 168 -11.53 14.80 -8.85
N GLY A 169 -10.93 13.68 -9.26
CA GLY A 169 -9.96 13.62 -10.36
C GLY A 169 -8.56 14.16 -10.03
N VAL A 170 -8.29 14.56 -8.79
CA VAL A 170 -6.95 14.97 -8.33
C VAL A 170 -6.25 13.81 -7.63
N LEU A 171 -5.07 13.43 -8.14
CA LEU A 171 -4.22 12.42 -7.54
C LEU A 171 -3.42 13.03 -6.37
N SER A 172 -3.45 12.39 -5.20
CA SER A 172 -2.65 12.78 -4.03
C SER A 172 -1.87 11.60 -3.48
N PHE A 173 -0.60 11.85 -3.13
CA PHE A 173 0.26 10.88 -2.44
C PHE A 173 0.20 11.14 -0.94
N ILE A 174 -0.03 10.08 -0.17
CA ILE A 174 -0.34 10.14 1.25
C ILE A 174 0.61 9.25 2.03
N GLU A 175 1.27 9.83 3.04
CA GLU A 175 1.91 9.09 4.12
C GLU A 175 0.91 8.87 5.25
N LEU A 176 0.90 7.68 5.84
CA LEU A 176 0.08 7.35 7.02
C LEU A 176 0.98 7.17 8.23
N LYS A 177 0.62 7.76 9.37
CA LYS A 177 1.30 7.53 10.65
C LYS A 177 0.29 7.25 11.75
N GLY A 178 0.61 6.33 12.65
CA GLY A 178 -0.11 6.22 13.92
C GLY A 178 0.19 7.44 14.82
N ILE A 179 -0.78 7.88 15.63
CA ILE A 179 -0.58 9.02 16.55
C ILE A 179 0.58 8.82 17.52
N PHE A 180 0.98 7.57 17.79
CA PHE A 180 2.10 7.21 18.65
C PHE A 180 3.47 7.20 17.95
N ASP A 181 3.52 7.36 16.62
CA ASP A 181 4.76 7.25 15.86
C ASP A 181 5.81 8.26 16.37
N SER A 182 7.02 7.77 16.64
CA SER A 182 8.09 8.60 17.19
C SER A 182 8.64 9.60 16.17
N ARG A 183 8.49 9.33 14.87
CA ARG A 183 8.96 10.19 13.76
C ARG A 183 8.14 11.47 13.63
N LEU A 184 6.95 11.52 14.24
CA LEU A 184 6.10 12.71 14.34
C LEU A 184 6.58 13.73 15.38
N ARG A 185 7.72 13.50 16.04
CA ARG A 185 8.23 14.38 17.08
C ARG A 185 9.73 14.57 16.99
N ASN A 186 10.17 15.71 17.53
CA ASN A 186 11.57 15.95 17.81
C ASN A 186 11.87 15.54 19.26
N ASP A 187 12.84 14.66 19.48
CA ASP A 187 13.35 14.38 20.83
C ASP A 187 14.56 15.29 21.06
N LEU A 188 14.31 16.55 21.45
CA LEU A 188 15.37 17.54 21.65
C LEU A 188 16.47 17.11 22.64
N LYS A 189 16.22 16.09 23.49
CA LYS A 189 17.21 15.55 24.43
C LYS A 189 18.06 14.43 23.82
N ARG A 190 17.60 13.76 22.77
CA ARG A 190 18.27 12.61 22.12
C ARG A 190 18.67 12.86 20.67
N ASN A 191 18.01 13.78 19.99
CA ASN A 191 18.25 14.17 18.60
C ASN A 191 17.72 15.59 18.38
N SER A 192 18.60 16.57 18.18
CA SER A 192 18.21 17.95 17.86
C SER A 192 17.79 18.16 16.40
N ASN A 193 17.89 17.12 15.57
CA ASN A 193 17.68 17.23 14.13
C ASN A 193 16.20 17.32 13.76
N ILE A 194 15.97 17.67 12.50
CA ILE A 194 14.65 17.69 11.88
C ILE A 194 14.00 16.31 12.02
N PRO A 195 12.73 16.19 12.49
CA PRO A 195 12.05 14.90 12.57
C PRO A 195 11.96 14.21 11.21
N GLU A 196 12.15 12.89 11.18
CA GLU A 196 12.19 12.08 9.95
C GLU A 196 10.98 12.29 9.04
N ILE A 197 9.79 12.55 9.62
CA ILE A 197 8.58 12.82 8.83
C ILE A 197 8.73 14.05 7.93
N VAL A 198 9.44 15.09 8.37
CA VAL A 198 9.64 16.30 7.58
C VAL A 198 10.52 15.99 6.36
N GLU A 199 11.60 15.23 6.55
CA GLU A 199 12.48 14.79 5.47
C GLU A 199 11.72 13.91 4.47
N GLN A 200 10.87 13.01 4.98
CA GLN A 200 10.04 12.13 4.17
C GLN A 200 9.05 12.93 3.30
N MET A 201 8.35 13.92 3.89
CA MET A 201 7.42 14.78 3.15
C MET A 201 8.14 15.65 2.10
N ALA A 202 9.32 16.19 2.43
CA ALA A 202 10.13 16.94 1.47
C ALA A 202 10.58 16.06 0.29
N LYS A 203 10.99 14.83 0.58
CA LYS A 203 11.38 13.84 -0.43
C LYS A 203 10.23 13.44 -1.34
N TYR A 204 9.02 13.28 -0.79
CA TYR A 204 7.83 12.99 -1.60
C TYR A 204 7.49 14.17 -2.51
N LYS A 205 7.55 15.40 -1.99
CA LYS A 205 7.36 16.61 -2.79
C LYS A 205 8.38 16.70 -3.92
N LEU A 206 9.65 16.42 -3.66
CA LEU A 206 10.70 16.40 -4.69
C LEU A 206 10.39 15.34 -5.77
N PHE A 207 10.03 14.13 -5.36
CA PHE A 207 9.64 13.05 -6.27
C PHE A 207 8.44 13.43 -7.16
N ILE A 208 7.37 13.97 -6.57
CA ILE A 208 6.14 14.35 -7.27
C ILE A 208 6.40 15.45 -8.32
N ASN A 209 7.26 16.43 -7.99
CA ASN A 209 7.60 17.50 -8.92
C ASN A 209 8.52 16.99 -10.04
N LYS A 210 9.51 16.15 -9.71
CA LYS A 210 10.47 15.64 -10.69
C LYS A 210 9.86 14.66 -11.70
N TYR A 211 8.92 13.82 -11.25
CA TYR A 211 8.33 12.73 -12.05
C TYR A 211 6.87 12.96 -12.42
N GLU A 212 6.40 14.21 -12.45
CA GLU A 212 5.00 14.54 -12.75
C GLU A 212 4.46 13.83 -14.00
N ALA A 213 5.18 13.94 -15.12
CA ALA A 213 4.72 13.43 -16.40
C ALA A 213 4.61 11.90 -16.39
N GLU A 214 5.59 11.23 -15.79
CA GLU A 214 5.62 9.78 -15.65
C GLU A 214 4.58 9.26 -14.67
N ILE A 215 4.36 9.96 -13.55
CA ILE A 215 3.28 9.69 -12.60
C ILE A 215 1.95 9.77 -13.31
N TYR A 216 1.69 10.87 -14.03
CA TYR A 216 0.45 11.08 -14.75
C TYR A 216 0.21 9.99 -15.81
N SER A 217 1.24 9.67 -16.60
CA SER A 217 1.16 8.60 -17.60
C SER A 217 0.92 7.22 -16.96
N TYR A 218 1.58 6.93 -15.85
CA TYR A 218 1.42 5.67 -15.13
C TYR A 218 0.01 5.52 -14.56
N TYR A 219 -0.50 6.53 -13.85
CA TYR A 219 -1.83 6.46 -13.25
C TYR A 219 -2.94 6.47 -14.29
N LYS A 220 -2.77 7.12 -15.45
CA LYS A 220 -3.73 7.01 -16.55
C LYS A 220 -3.88 5.56 -17.04
N LYS A 221 -2.76 4.85 -17.23
CA LYS A 221 -2.75 3.42 -17.60
C LYS A 221 -3.34 2.55 -16.48
N LEU A 222 -2.97 2.83 -15.23
CA LEU A 222 -3.46 2.08 -14.08
C LEU A 222 -4.98 2.17 -13.97
N LEU A 223 -5.54 3.38 -14.11
CA LEU A 223 -6.98 3.61 -14.07
C LEU A 223 -7.70 2.87 -15.20
N GLU A 224 -7.19 2.96 -16.43
CA GLU A 224 -7.73 2.22 -17.59
C GLU A 224 -7.80 0.72 -17.31
N ILE A 225 -6.72 0.12 -16.80
CA ILE A 225 -6.68 -1.32 -16.48
C ILE A 225 -7.68 -1.63 -15.36
N LYS A 226 -7.68 -0.87 -14.26
CA LYS A 226 -8.60 -1.09 -13.13
C LYS A 226 -10.06 -0.98 -13.56
N GLN A 227 -10.41 -0.06 -14.46
CA GLN A 227 -11.77 0.11 -14.97
C GLN A 227 -12.19 -1.05 -15.86
N THR A 228 -11.32 -1.48 -16.78
CA THR A 228 -11.60 -2.62 -17.66
C THR A 228 -11.78 -3.91 -16.87
N LEU A 229 -11.04 -4.07 -15.76
CA LEU A 229 -11.16 -5.22 -14.87
C LEU A 229 -12.28 -5.12 -13.83
N GLY A 230 -13.03 -4.00 -13.80
CA GLY A 230 -14.12 -3.79 -12.85
C GLY A 230 -13.68 -3.53 -11.40
N LEU A 231 -12.42 -3.20 -11.16
CA LEU A 231 -11.88 -2.91 -9.82
C LEU A 231 -12.24 -1.50 -9.31
N ILE A 232 -12.55 -0.57 -10.22
CA ILE A 232 -13.00 0.79 -9.90
C ILE A 232 -14.11 1.23 -10.85
N ALA A 233 -14.86 2.27 -10.47
CA ALA A 233 -15.89 2.88 -11.31
C ALA A 233 -15.31 3.48 -12.62
N LYS A 234 -16.05 3.30 -13.73
CA LYS A 234 -15.66 3.71 -15.08
C LYS A 234 -15.50 5.22 -15.28
N GLU A 235 -16.15 6.03 -14.44
CA GLU A 235 -16.18 7.49 -14.59
C GLU A 235 -14.98 8.19 -13.92
N ARG A 236 -14.15 7.45 -13.17
CA ARG A 236 -12.97 8.02 -12.51
C ARG A 236 -11.94 8.45 -13.55
N THR A 237 -11.70 9.75 -13.66
CA THR A 237 -10.72 10.32 -14.58
C THR A 237 -9.64 11.07 -13.82
N LEU A 238 -8.42 11.08 -14.36
CA LEU A 238 -7.30 11.83 -13.81
C LEU A 238 -7.26 13.22 -14.45
N ILE A 239 -7.56 14.24 -13.66
CA ILE A 239 -7.61 15.65 -14.09
C ILE A 239 -6.34 16.37 -13.65
N GLY A 240 -5.85 16.10 -12.44
CA GLY A 240 -4.70 16.81 -11.87
C GLY A 240 -3.87 15.99 -10.91
N LEU A 241 -2.72 16.54 -10.54
CA LEU A 241 -1.78 15.98 -9.57
C LEU A 241 -1.55 17.00 -8.46
N ASN A 242 -1.87 16.64 -7.22
CA ASN A 242 -1.52 17.43 -6.05
C ASN A 242 0.00 17.39 -5.86
N LYS A 243 0.63 18.58 -5.93
CA LYS A 243 2.08 18.74 -5.79
C LYS A 243 2.59 18.65 -4.37
N ASN A 244 1.70 18.80 -3.40
CA ASN A 244 2.03 18.68 -1.99
C ASN A 244 1.56 17.29 -1.53
N PRO A 245 2.48 16.44 -1.04
CA PRO A 245 2.08 15.20 -0.42
C PRO A 245 1.31 15.49 0.88
N LYS A 246 0.40 14.59 1.23
CA LYS A 246 -0.43 14.68 2.43
C LYS A 246 0.07 13.73 3.51
N LEU A 247 -0.07 14.13 4.77
CA LEU A 247 0.17 13.28 5.93
C LEU A 247 -1.15 13.00 6.64
N ILE A 248 -1.55 11.74 6.73
CA ILE A 248 -2.66 11.34 7.59
C ILE A 248 -2.10 10.77 8.89
N ILE A 249 -2.61 11.24 10.01
CA ILE A 249 -2.28 10.74 11.34
C ILE A 249 -3.52 10.09 11.94
N ALA A 250 -3.46 8.79 12.16
CA ALA A 250 -4.52 8.05 12.81
C ALA A 250 -4.47 8.24 14.33
N ASP A 251 -5.40 9.02 14.88
CA ASP A 251 -5.61 9.23 16.30
C ASP A 251 -6.43 8.10 16.95
N THR A 252 -5.70 7.07 17.33
CA THR A 252 -6.22 5.87 17.97
C THR A 252 -6.46 6.02 19.49
N TYR A 253 -6.38 7.23 20.06
CA TYR A 253 -6.68 7.40 21.49
C TYR A 253 -8.16 7.12 21.80
N CYS A 254 -8.45 6.14 22.67
CA CYS A 254 -9.80 5.87 23.18
C CYS A 254 -10.20 6.83 24.31
N LYS A 255 -9.23 7.46 25.00
CA LYS A 255 -9.47 8.47 26.05
C LYS A 255 -8.54 9.67 25.89
N MET A 256 -9.03 10.88 26.12
CA MET A 256 -8.16 12.05 26.10
C MET A 256 -7.57 12.31 27.49
N THR A 257 -6.26 12.55 27.55
CA THR A 257 -5.56 12.98 28.77
C THR A 257 -4.70 14.19 28.43
N ARG A 258 -4.34 14.99 29.43
CA ARG A 258 -3.49 16.17 29.23
C ARG A 258 -2.22 15.87 28.41
N LYS A 259 -1.53 14.75 28.67
CA LYS A 259 -0.33 14.36 27.91
C LYS A 259 -0.64 14.03 26.43
N ARG A 260 -1.83 13.50 26.15
CA ARG A 260 -2.30 13.18 24.79
C ARG A 260 -2.67 14.46 24.03
N GLU A 261 -3.31 15.41 24.71
CA GLU A 261 -3.60 16.75 24.17
C GLU A 261 -2.31 17.52 23.86
N GLU A 262 -1.37 17.54 24.81
CA GLU A 262 -0.03 18.11 24.63
C GLU A 262 0.64 17.47 23.42
N ARG A 263 0.53 16.14 23.27
CA ARG A 263 1.07 15.45 22.09
C ARG A 263 0.48 15.87 20.77
N ILE A 264 -0.83 15.93 20.67
CA ILE A 264 -1.49 16.40 19.46
C ILE A 264 -1.08 17.85 19.17
N SER A 265 -1.03 18.71 20.19
CA SER A 265 -0.60 20.11 20.06
C SER A 265 0.83 20.23 19.53
N ASP A 266 1.77 19.45 20.07
CA ASP A 266 3.16 19.46 19.62
C ASP A 266 3.30 19.01 18.16
N ILE A 267 2.57 17.97 17.77
CA ILE A 267 2.57 17.46 16.39
C ILE A 267 2.03 18.54 15.46
N ARG A 268 0.90 19.17 15.77
CA ARG A 268 0.32 20.25 14.93
C ARG A 268 1.31 21.41 14.75
N LYS A 269 1.88 21.90 15.84
CA LYS A 269 2.89 22.98 15.80
C LYS A 269 4.08 22.61 14.93
N LEU A 270 4.57 21.36 15.02
CA LEU A 270 5.65 20.88 14.18
C LEU A 270 5.25 20.93 12.70
N LEU A 271 4.11 20.34 12.34
CA LEU A 271 3.68 20.24 10.95
C LEU A 271 3.37 21.61 10.33
N GLU A 272 2.78 22.52 11.11
CA GLU A 272 2.54 23.92 10.73
C GLU A 272 3.86 24.67 10.49
N ASN A 273 4.84 24.52 11.39
CA ASN A 273 6.16 25.16 11.22
C ASN A 273 6.87 24.75 9.91
N TYR A 274 6.61 23.54 9.42
CA TYR A 274 7.17 23.02 8.17
C TYR A 274 6.21 23.09 6.97
N ASN A 275 5.03 23.72 7.12
CA ASN A 275 4.00 23.82 6.09
C ASN A 275 3.63 22.46 5.45
N ILE A 276 3.51 21.42 6.28
CA ILE A 276 3.08 20.09 5.83
C ILE A 276 1.55 20.07 5.74
N ASP A 277 1.00 19.59 4.62
CA ASP A 277 -0.44 19.32 4.48
C ASP A 277 -0.78 18.06 5.26
N TYR A 278 -1.64 18.16 6.27
CA TYR A 278 -1.95 17.05 7.17
C TYR A 278 -3.41 16.99 7.61
N GLU A 279 -3.83 15.78 7.98
CA GLU A 279 -5.11 15.50 8.62
C GLU A 279 -4.88 14.58 9.82
N ILE A 280 -5.57 14.84 10.94
CA ILE A 280 -5.61 13.91 12.08
C ILE A 280 -7.00 13.29 12.12
N THR A 281 -7.09 12.01 11.81
CA THR A 281 -8.35 11.25 11.68
C THR A 281 -8.56 10.34 12.88
N LYS A 282 -9.81 10.16 13.30
CA LYS A 282 -10.18 9.16 14.32
C LYS A 282 -10.34 7.76 13.74
#